data_AF-A0A0C2HAX2-F1
#
_entry.id   AF-A0A0C2HAX2-F1
#
_cell.length_a   1.000
_cell.length_b   1.000
_cell.length_c   1.000
_cell.angle_alpha   90.00
_cell.angle_beta   90.00
_cell.angle_gamma   90.00
#
_symmetry.space_group_name_H-M   'P 1'
#
loop_
_entity.id
_entity.type
_entity.pdbx_description
1 polymer ?
#
loop_
_entity_poly.entity_id
_entity_poly.type
_entity_poly.pdbx_seq_one_letter_code
_entity_poly.pdbx_strand_id
1 'polypeptide(L)'
;MAGRAGRRGLDTTGTVIVLCKQPKLVEPGQLQVIMMGKAAPLVSQFRVTYSMLLNLLRVEHLRVEDMLQRSFVECASLREGPTRKTNLEKV
;
A
#
# COMPACT_ATOMS: atom_id res chain seq x y z
N MET A 1 6.60 -13.09 0.40
CA MET A 1 7.80 -13.90 0.09
C MET A 1 7.53 -15.40 0.25
N ALA A 2 7.04 -15.87 1.41
CA ALA A 2 6.75 -17.29 1.67
C ALA A 2 5.89 -18.01 0.61
N GLY A 3 4.88 -17.35 0.03
CA GLY A 3 4.01 -17.95 -1.00
C GLY A 3 4.66 -18.32 -2.32
N ARG A 4 5.98 -18.11 -2.49
CA ARG A 4 6.75 -18.52 -3.68
C ARG A 4 7.44 -19.88 -3.53
N ALA A 5 7.38 -20.51 -2.35
CA ALA A 5 8.20 -21.68 -2.02
C ALA A 5 7.84 -22.97 -2.75
N GLY A 6 6.66 -23.08 -3.38
CA GLY A 6 6.24 -24.27 -4.13
C GLY A 6 6.23 -24.04 -5.64
N ARG A 7 6.73 -25.00 -6.42
CA ARG A 7 6.63 -24.99 -7.88
C ARG A 7 5.37 -25.73 -8.34
N ARG A 8 4.46 -24.99 -8.99
CA ARG A 8 3.19 -25.52 -9.48
C ARG A 8 3.41 -26.67 -10.47
N GLY A 9 2.84 -27.83 -10.17
CA GLY A 9 2.91 -29.02 -11.03
C GLY A 9 4.14 -29.91 -10.82
N LEU A 10 5.07 -29.53 -9.94
CA LEU A 10 6.25 -30.34 -9.60
C LEU A 10 6.27 -30.71 -8.12
N ASP A 11 5.96 -29.75 -7.25
CA ASP A 11 6.00 -29.94 -5.80
C ASP A 11 4.57 -29.99 -5.24
N THR A 12 4.30 -30.92 -4.31
CA THR A 12 3.00 -31.05 -3.63
C THR A 12 2.82 -30.01 -2.53
N THR A 13 3.91 -29.61 -1.88
CA THR A 13 3.94 -28.60 -0.81
C THR A 13 5.16 -27.68 -0.98
N GLY A 14 5.08 -26.46 -0.44
CA GLY A 14 6.19 -25.51 -0.41
C GLY A 14 6.75 -25.41 1.00
N THR A 15 8.04 -25.72 1.19
CA THR A 15 8.71 -25.66 2.49
C THR A 15 9.32 -24.29 2.72
N VAL A 16 8.99 -23.65 3.84
CA VAL A 16 9.52 -22.34 4.23
C VAL A 16 10.23 -22.48 5.58
N ILE A 17 11.49 -22.04 5.65
CA ILE A 17 12.30 -22.08 6.87
C ILE A 17 12.53 -20.64 7.35
N VAL A 18 12.14 -20.37 8.60
CA VAL A 18 12.40 -19.09 9.27
C VAL A 18 13.63 -19.27 10.16
N LEU A 19 14.70 -18.54 9.86
CA LEU A 19 15.96 -18.64 10.61
C LEU A 19 16.04 -17.55 11.69
N CYS A 20 16.04 -17.97 12.95
CA CYS A 20 16.22 -17.08 14.09
C CYS A 20 17.71 -16.99 14.46
N LYS A 21 18.44 -16.02 13.89
CA LYS A 21 19.88 -15.83 14.15
C LYS A 21 20.18 -15.06 15.45
N GLN A 22 19.22 -14.34 15.99
CA GLN A 22 19.43 -13.45 17.15
C GLN A 22 19.25 -14.22 18.47
N PRO A 23 20.05 -13.89 19.52
CA PRO A 23 19.96 -14.56 20.83
C PRO A 23 18.62 -14.29 21.54
N LYS A 24 17.98 -13.15 21.23
CA LYS A 24 16.61 -12.88 21.66
C LYS A 24 15.67 -13.38 20.57
N LEU A 25 14.83 -14.34 20.93
CA LEU A 25 13.77 -14.82 20.06
C LEU A 25 12.76 -13.68 19.83
N VAL A 26 12.19 -13.62 18.63
CA VAL A 26 11.04 -12.74 18.36
C VAL A 26 9.91 -13.10 19.32
N GLU A 27 9.29 -12.09 19.93
CA GLU A 27 8.15 -12.30 20.83
C GLU A 27 7.07 -13.17 20.13
N PRO A 28 6.51 -14.19 20.80
CA PRO A 28 5.58 -15.13 20.16
C PRO A 28 4.42 -14.44 19.44
N GLY A 29 3.90 -13.34 20.00
CA GLY A 29 2.83 -12.54 19.38
C GLY A 29 3.24 -11.89 18.07
N GLN A 30 4.49 -11.40 17.94
CA GLN A 30 4.98 -10.84 16.69
C GLN A 30 5.14 -11.91 15.62
N LEU A 31 5.63 -13.10 15.99
CA LEU A 31 5.75 -14.23 15.06
C LEU A 31 4.37 -14.67 14.54
N GLN A 32 3.36 -14.72 15.41
CA GLN A 32 1.98 -15.00 15.01
C GLN A 32 1.47 -13.97 14.00
N VAL A 33 1.72 -12.68 14.23
CA VAL A 33 1.33 -11.62 13.28
C VAL A 33 2.06 -11.76 11.94
N ILE A 34 3.34 -12.13 11.94
CA ILE A 34 4.11 -12.33 10.70
C ILE A 34 3.57 -13.53 9.91
N MET A 35 3.21 -14.62 10.59
CA MET A 35 2.79 -15.88 9.93
C MET A 35 1.30 -15.90 9.57
N MET A 36 0.43 -15.36 10.43
CA MET A 36 -1.03 -15.45 10.33
C MET A 36 -1.74 -14.10 10.34
N GLY A 37 -0.99 -12.99 10.38
CA GLY A 37 -1.58 -11.65 10.35
C GLY A 37 -2.25 -11.32 9.02
N LYS A 38 -3.04 -10.25 9.03
CA LYS A 38 -3.64 -9.72 7.81
C LYS A 38 -2.55 -9.20 6.88
N ALA A 39 -2.73 -9.42 5.57
CA ALA A 39 -1.88 -8.83 4.56
C ALA A 39 -1.89 -7.29 4.69
N ALA A 40 -0.72 -6.67 4.51
CA ALA A 40 -0.58 -5.22 4.59
C ALA A 40 -1.50 -4.56 3.54
N PRO A 41 -2.29 -3.55 3.93
CA PRO A 41 -3.13 -2.83 2.98
C PRO A 41 -2.26 -2.04 2.00
N LEU A 42 -2.80 -1.81 0.80
CA LEU A 42 -2.18 -0.91 -0.15
C LEU A 42 -2.35 0.54 0.36
N VAL A 43 -1.23 1.20 0.57
CA VAL A 43 -1.17 2.61 0.97
C VAL A 43 -0.59 3.44 -0.18
N SER A 44 -1.10 4.66 -0.35
CA SER A 44 -0.57 5.58 -1.35
C SER A 44 0.90 5.90 -1.03
N GLN A 45 1.78 5.72 -2.01
CA GLN A 45 3.16 6.19 -1.95
C GLN A 45 3.37 7.43 -2.83
N PHE A 46 2.29 8.08 -3.27
CA PHE A 46 2.36 9.26 -4.10
C PHE A 46 3.08 10.40 -3.36
N ARG A 47 4.11 10.97 -3.99
CA ARG A 47 4.89 12.09 -3.48
C ARG A 47 5.19 13.05 -4.61
N VAL A 48 5.04 14.34 -4.35
CA VAL A 48 5.41 15.39 -5.29
C VAL A 48 6.92 15.55 -5.25
N THR A 49 7.56 15.45 -6.41
CA THR A 49 9.00 15.66 -6.56
C THR A 49 9.27 16.81 -7.52
N TYR A 50 10.40 17.50 -7.37
CA TYR A 50 10.76 18.60 -8.28
C TYR A 50 10.83 18.15 -9.73
N SER A 51 11.38 16.96 -10.01
CA SER A 51 11.43 16.41 -11.36
C SER A 51 10.03 16.20 -11.96
N MET A 52 9.07 15.73 -11.16
CA MET A 52 7.68 15.60 -11.58
C MET A 52 7.09 16.97 -11.94
N LEU A 53 7.25 17.97 -11.08
CA LEU A 53 6.74 19.33 -11.31
C LEU A 53 7.34 19.95 -12.58
N LEU A 54 8.65 19.89 -12.74
CA LEU A 54 9.34 20.43 -13.92
C LEU A 54 8.91 19.72 -15.21
N ASN A 55 8.70 18.40 -15.17
CA ASN A 55 8.20 17.66 -16.32
C ASN A 55 6.75 17.99 -16.67
N LEU A 56 5.90 18.26 -15.67
CA LEU A 56 4.51 18.68 -15.90
C LEU A 56 4.45 20.10 -16.47
N LEU A 57 5.26 21.03 -15.94
CA LEU A 57 5.36 22.39 -16.49
C LEU A 57 5.85 22.42 -17.95
N ARG A 58 6.63 21.41 -18.36
CA ARG A 58 7.08 21.26 -19.75
C ARG A 58 5.97 20.78 -20.70
N VAL A 59 4.93 20.13 -20.19
CA VAL A 59 3.84 19.55 -21.01
C VAL A 59 2.62 20.48 -20.93
N GLU A 60 2.30 21.17 -22.03
CA GLU A 60 1.26 22.22 -22.06
C GLU A 60 -0.15 21.72 -21.71
N HIS A 61 -0.44 20.43 -21.86
CA HIS A 61 -1.79 19.87 -21.70
C HIS A 61 -2.05 19.18 -20.35
N LEU A 62 -1.07 19.14 -19.44
CA LEU A 62 -1.23 18.47 -18.14
C LEU A 62 -0.91 19.41 -16.99
N ARG A 63 -1.96 19.83 -16.27
CA ARG A 63 -1.82 20.65 -15.06
C ARG A 63 -1.49 19.77 -13.86
N VAL A 64 -0.70 20.30 -12.94
CA VAL A 64 -0.29 19.60 -11.72
C VAL A 64 -1.51 19.28 -10.86
N GLU A 65 -2.47 20.20 -10.81
CA GLU A 65 -3.71 20.10 -10.05
C GLU A 65 -4.54 18.89 -10.52
N ASP A 66 -4.65 18.69 -11.84
CA ASP A 66 -5.39 17.56 -12.40
C ASP A 66 -4.71 16.22 -12.08
N MET A 67 -3.38 16.19 -12.03
CA MET A 67 -2.61 15.01 -11.62
C MET A 67 -2.83 14.70 -10.12
N LEU A 68 -2.82 15.74 -9.28
CA LEU A 68 -3.05 15.60 -7.83
C LEU A 68 -4.46 15.10 -7.54
N GLN A 69 -5.48 15.63 -8.21
CA GLN A 69 -6.87 15.19 -8.05
C GLN A 69 -7.09 13.72 -8.41
N ARG A 70 -6.32 13.19 -9.37
CA ARG A 70 -6.39 11.79 -9.81
C ARG A 70 -5.46 10.87 -9.03
N SER A 71 -4.70 11.39 -8.08
CA SER A 71 -3.74 10.61 -7.31
C SER A 71 -4.42 9.66 -6.33
N PHE A 72 -3.77 8.54 -5.99
CA PHE A 72 -4.32 7.56 -5.04
C PHE A 72 -4.39 8.11 -3.60
N VAL A 73 -3.64 9.17 -3.28
CA VAL A 73 -3.76 9.83 -1.96
C VAL A 73 -5.09 10.57 -1.83
N GLU A 74 -5.55 11.23 -2.89
CA GLU A 74 -6.83 11.97 -2.86
C GLU A 74 -8.04 11.04 -2.98
N CYS A 75 -7.86 9.82 -3.51
CA CYS A 75 -8.93 8.83 -3.66
C CYS A 75 -9.61 8.47 -2.32
N ALA A 76 -8.87 8.45 -1.20
CA ALA A 76 -9.45 8.20 0.12
C ALA A 76 -10.40 9.34 0.55
N SER A 77 -9.96 10.60 0.41
CA SER A 77 -10.76 11.80 0.69
C SER A 77 -12.03 11.86 -0.18
N LEU A 78 -11.90 11.51 -1.48
CA LEU A 78 -13.03 11.47 -2.42
C LEU A 78 -14.07 10.41 -2.04
N ARG A 79 -13.66 9.24 -1.54
CA ARG A 79 -14.58 8.18 -1.07
C ARG A 79 -15.38 8.60 0.15
N GLU A 80 -14.81 9.43 1.02
CA GLU A 80 -15.48 9.98 2.20
C GLU A 80 -16.34 11.22 1.90
N GLY A 81 -16.15 11.82 0.71
CA GLY A 81 -16.89 12.97 0.21
C GLY A 81 -18.41 12.88 0.34
N PRO A 82 -19.09 11.82 -0.12
CA PRO A 82 -20.55 11.70 0.00
C PRO A 82 -21.03 11.67 1.45
N THR A 83 -20.34 10.93 2.33
CA THR A 83 -20.66 10.84 3.76
C THR A 83 -20.51 12.19 4.44
N ARG A 84 -19.47 12.96 4.08
CA ARG A 84 -19.24 14.31 4.59
C ARG A 84 -20.35 15.27 4.17
N LYS A 85 -20.81 15.22 2.91
CA LYS A 85 -21.93 16.04 2.42
C LYS A 85 -23.24 15.76 3.17
N THR A 86 -23.58 14.48 3.34
CA THR A 86 -24.78 14.08 4.10
C THR A 86 -24.75 14.49 5.58
N ASN A 87 -23.55 14.69 6.16
CA ASN A 87 -23.43 15.15 7.53
C ASN A 87 -23.54 16.67 7.65
N LEU A 88 -23.12 17.41 6.62
CA LEU A 88 -23.23 18.87 6.56
C LEU A 88 -24.68 19.32 6.31
N GLU A 89 -25.47 18.53 5.57
CA GLU A 89 -26.89 18.80 5.31
C GLU A 89 -27.80 18.52 6.51
N LYS A 90 -27.28 17.87 7.57
CA LYS A 90 -28.03 17.54 8.80
C LYS A 90 -27.83 18.57 9.92
N VAL A 91 -27.02 19.61 9.68
CA VAL A 91 -26.77 20.74 10.59
C VAL A 91 -27.49 21.95 10.06
#